data_AF-C5LWC0-F1
#
_entry.id   AF-C5LWC0-F1
#
_cell.length_a   1.000
_cell.length_b   1.000
_cell.length_c   1.000
_cell.angle_alpha   90.00
_cell.angle_beta   90.00
_cell.angle_gamma   90.00
#
_symmetry.space_group_name_H-M   'P 1'
#
loop_
_entity.id
_entity.type
_entity.pdbx_description
1 polymer ?
#
loop_
_entity_poly.entity_id
_entity_poly.type
_entity_poly.pdbx_seq_one_letter_code
_entity_poly.pdbx_strand_id
1 'polypeptide(L)' 'MAVIIEVVGSILAVGLETFNTWGNEHWASFSSQNYFDPNGLFIAVFVGLPLMVVSLITLGLRSTALRMRVAQKKEKKKSE' A
#
# COMPACT_ATOMS: atom_id res chain seq x y z
N MET A 1 -8.71 -1.33 11.33
CA MET A 1 -7.57 -0.40 11.12
C MET A 1 -6.67 -0.84 9.97
N ALA A 2 -5.99 -2.00 10.01
CA ALA A 2 -5.06 -2.40 8.94
C ALA A 2 -5.69 -2.48 7.51
N VAL A 3 -6.93 -2.97 7.39
CA VAL A 3 -7.65 -3.01 6.10
C VAL A 3 -7.92 -1.60 5.55
N ILE A 4 -8.25 -0.66 6.44
CA ILE A 4 -8.55 0.72 6.06
C ILE A 4 -7.27 1.38 5.51
N ILE A 5 -6.13 1.16 6.16
CA ILE A 5 -4.83 1.68 5.71
C ILE A 5 -4.49 1.16 4.31
N GLU A 6 -4.71 -0.13 4.03
CA GLU A 6 -4.46 -0.69 2.69
C GLU A 6 -5.43 -0.16 1.63
N VAL A 7 -6.71 0.01 1.97
CA VAL A 7 -7.72 0.54 1.04
C VAL A 7 -7.39 1.99 0.69
N VAL A 8 -7.12 2.82 1.70
CA VAL A 8 -6.68 4.21 1.50
C VAL A 8 -5.37 4.22 0.70
N GLY A 9 -4.43 3.36 1.06
CA GLY A 9 -3.17 3.24 0.36
C GLY A 9 -3.32 2.86 -1.12
N SER A 10 -4.24 1.94 -1.43
CA SER A 10 -4.53 1.53 -2.80
C SER A 10 -5.18 2.66 -3.61
N ILE A 11 -6.05 3.46 -2.98
CA ILE A 11 -6.63 4.65 -3.61
C ILE A 11 -5.53 5.68 -3.92
N LEU A 12 -4.60 5.90 -2.98
CA LEU A 12 -3.46 6.78 -3.20
C LEU A 12 -2.54 6.26 -4.32
N ALA A 13 -2.34 4.94 -4.40
CA ALA A 13 -1.54 4.30 -5.45
C ALA A 13 -2.11 4.58 -6.85
N VAL A 14 -3.43 4.51 -7.01
CA VAL A 14 -4.12 4.86 -8.28
C VAL A 14 -3.94 6.34 -8.61
N GLY A 15 -3.90 7.21 -7.61
CA GLY A 15 -3.70 8.65 -7.79
C GLY A 15 -2.25 9.09 -8.00
N LEU A 16 -1.26 8.19 -7.97
CA LEU A 16 0.16 8.56 -8.00
C LEU A 16 0.54 9.35 -9.26
N GLU A 17 0.00 9.00 -10.41
CA GLU A 17 0.27 9.73 -11.66
C GLU A 17 -0.26 11.18 -11.58
N THR A 18 -1.49 11.35 -11.08
CA THR A 18 -2.07 12.68 -10.85
C THR A 18 -1.25 13.50 -9.85
N PHE A 19 -0.82 12.89 -8.75
CA PHE A 19 0.04 13.54 -7.77
C PHE A 19 1.42 13.89 -8.35
N ASN A 20 1.98 13.02 -9.19
CA ASN A 20 3.26 13.28 -9.84
C ASN A 20 3.17 14.47 -10.79
N THR A 21 2.13 14.52 -11.63
CA THR A 21 1.89 15.64 -12.54
C THR A 21 1.66 16.93 -11.77
N TRP A 22 0.81 16.92 -10.74
CA TRP A 22 0.57 18.08 -9.91
C TRP A 22 1.86 18.57 -9.22
N GLY A 23 2.65 17.64 -8.69
CA GLY A 23 3.95 17.93 -8.09
C GLY A 23 4.92 18.53 -9.09
N ASN A 24 4.97 18.00 -10.32
CA ASN A 24 5.79 18.52 -11.41
C ASN A 24 5.39 19.94 -11.83
N GLU A 25 4.11 20.29 -11.75
CA GLU A 25 3.62 21.63 -12.09
C GLU A 25 3.84 22.64 -10.94
N HIS A 26 3.76 22.19 -9.68
CA HIS A 26 3.70 23.07 -8.51
C HIS A 26 4.89 22.94 -7.54
N TRP A 27 5.93 22.17 -7.87
CA TRP A 27 7.06 21.87 -6.98
C TRP A 27 7.65 23.11 -6.31
N ALA A 28 7.74 24.24 -7.03
CA ALA A 28 8.37 25.46 -6.55
C ALA A 28 7.65 26.08 -5.34
N SER A 29 6.39 25.70 -5.09
CA SER A 29 5.64 26.14 -3.92
C SER A 29 6.01 25.41 -2.61
N PHE A 30 6.67 24.25 -2.70
CA PHE A 30 6.97 23.40 -1.53
C PHE A 30 8.37 22.76 -1.53
N SER A 31 9.16 22.95 -2.59
CA SER A 31 10.47 22.35 -2.76
C SER A 31 11.43 23.32 -3.45
N SER A 32 12.71 23.25 -3.11
CA SER A 32 13.77 24.01 -3.78
C SER A 32 14.10 23.50 -5.18
N GLN A 33 13.69 22.28 -5.53
CA GLN A 33 13.92 21.67 -6.84
C GLN A 33 12.78 20.74 -7.25
N ASN A 34 12.63 20.54 -8.55
CA ASN A 34 11.65 19.62 -9.09
C ASN A 34 12.16 18.18 -9.00
N TYR A 35 11.52 17.38 -8.15
CA TYR A 35 11.81 15.95 -8.01
C TYR A 35 10.90 15.07 -8.86
N PHE A 36 9.79 15.62 -9.38
CA PHE A 36 8.79 14.85 -10.09
C PHE A 36 9.19 14.72 -11.56
N ASP A 37 9.39 13.48 -11.99
CA ASP A 37 9.85 13.16 -13.33
C ASP A 37 8.69 12.64 -14.21
N PRO A 38 8.78 12.76 -15.55
CA PRO A 38 7.74 12.27 -16.46
C PRO A 38 7.45 10.77 -16.35
N ASN A 39 8.42 9.98 -15.88
CA ASN A 39 8.25 8.54 -15.69
C ASN A 39 7.69 8.19 -14.30
N GLY A 40 7.53 9.18 -13.41
CA GLY A 40 7.03 9.01 -12.05
C GLY A 40 7.95 8.21 -11.12
N LEU A 41 9.24 8.08 -11.43
CA LEU A 41 10.19 7.30 -10.65
C LEU A 41 10.27 7.80 -9.20
N PHE A 42 10.32 9.11 -8.99
CA PHE A 42 10.38 9.69 -7.65
C PHE A 42 9.19 9.26 -6.80
N ILE A 43 7.97 9.46 -7.30
CA ILE A 43 6.77 9.13 -6.53
C ILE A 43 6.60 7.61 -6.35
N ALA A 44 7.00 6.82 -7.34
CA ALA A 44 6.97 5.37 -7.27
C ALA A 44 7.91 4.83 -6.19
N VAL A 45 9.13 5.38 -6.08
CA VAL A 45 10.11 4.95 -5.07
C VAL A 45 9.73 5.41 -3.67
N PHE A 46 9.33 6.67 -3.50
CA PHE A 46 9.10 7.23 -2.16
C PHE A 46 7.70 6.98 -1.60
N VAL A 47 6.71 6.74 -2.45
CA VAL A 47 5.33 6.45 -2.03
C VAL A 47 4.91 5.04 -2.40
N GLY A 48 5.12 4.62 -3.65
CA GLY A 48 4.71 3.31 -4.14
C GLY A 48 5.42 2.14 -3.46
N LEU A 49 6.75 2.20 -3.34
CA LEU A 49 7.56 1.10 -2.79
C LEU A 49 7.24 0.82 -1.31
N PRO A 50 7.19 1.81 -0.39
CA PRO A 50 6.79 1.57 0.99
C PRO A 50 5.37 0.99 1.10
N LEU A 51 4.45 1.46 0.27
CA LEU A 51 3.07 1.00 0.24
C LEU A 51 2.97 -0.46 -0.21
N MET A 52 3.77 -0.86 -1.19
CA MET A 52 3.88 -2.24 -1.64
C MET A 52 4.43 -3.15 -0.53
N VAL A 53 5.50 -2.72 0.17
CA VAL A 53 6.09 -3.49 1.28
C VAL A 53 5.07 -3.72 2.40
N VAL A 54 4.36 -2.68 2.83
CA VAL A 54 3.32 -2.80 3.87
C VAL A 54 2.20 -3.75 3.43
N SER A 55 1.81 -3.70 2.15
CA SER A 55 0.77 -4.57 1.59
C SER A 55 1.21 -6.04 1.60
N LEU A 56 2.46 -6.34 1.22
CA LEU A 56 3.00 -7.70 1.24
C LEU A 56 3.08 -8.28 2.66
N ILE A 57 3.56 -7.49 3.62
CA ILE A 57 3.64 -7.91 5.02
C ILE A 57 2.24 -8.23 5.56
N THR A 58 1.28 -7.34 5.30
CA THR A 58 -0.08 -7.49 5.81
C THR A 58 -0.80 -8.69 5.17
N LEU A 59 -0.60 -8.91 3.87
CA LEU A 59 -1.10 -10.10 3.17
C LEU A 59 -0.55 -11.38 3.80
N GLY A 60 0.77 -11.42 4.06
CA GLY A 60 1.43 -12.54 4.72
C GLY A 60 0.79 -12.86 6.08
N LEU A 61 0.67 -11.85 6.95
CA LEU A 61 0.08 -12.00 8.29
C LEU A 61 -1.39 -12.44 8.24
N ARG A 62 -2.17 -11.96 7.27
CA ARG A 62 -3.57 -12.39 7.11
C ARG A 62 -3.69 -13.81 6.60
N SER A 63 -2.81 -14.22 5.69
CA SER A 63 -2.80 -15.59 5.16
C SER A 63 -2.53 -16.62 6.27
N THR A 64 -1.59 -16.34 7.17
CA THR A 64 -1.28 -17.21 8.31
C THR A 64 -2.42 -17.21 9.32
N ALA A 65 -2.99 -16.05 9.64
CA ALA A 65 -4.16 -15.94 10.52
C ALA A 65 -5.37 -16.72 9.98
N LEU A 66 -5.62 -16.67 8.67
CA LEU A 66 -6.71 -17.42 8.05
C LEU A 66 -6.47 -18.94 8.15
N ARG A 67 -5.23 -19.41 7.89
CA ARG A 67 -4.87 -20.83 8.04
C ARG A 67 -5.11 -21.32 9.47
N MET A 68 -4.70 -20.54 10.47
CA MET A 68 -4.95 -20.88 11.89
C MET A 68 -6.45 -20.97 12.20
N ARG A 69 -7.25 -20.03 11.70
CA ARG A 69 -8.73 -20.07 11.88
C ARG A 69 -9.37 -21.29 11.22
N VAL A 70 -8.90 -21.68 10.04
CA VAL A 70 -9.39 -22.87 9.34
C VAL A 70 -9.00 -24.14 10.11
N ALA A 71 -7.77 -24.22 10.63
CA ALA A 71 -7.33 -25.34 11.47
C ALA A 71 -8.20 -25.48 12.74
N GLN A 72 -8.43 -24.37 13.45
CA GLN A 72 -9.29 -24.34 14.64
C GLN A 72 -10.74 -24.78 14.35
N LYS A 73 -11.31 -24.36 13.21
CA LYS A 73 -12.66 -24.81 12.80
C LYS A 73 -12.71 -26.32 12.52
N LYS A 74 -11.65 -26.88 11.93
CA LYS A 74 -11.57 -28.33 11.68
C LYS A 74 -11.47 -29.12 12.98
N GLU A 75 -10.68 -28.65 13.94
CA GLU A 75 -10.55 -29.30 15.25
C GLU A 75 -11.87 -29.27 16.04
N LYS A 76 -12.56 -28.13 16.09
CA LYS A 76 -13.87 -28.02 16.76
C LYS A 76 -14.92 -28.97 16.16
N LYS A 77 -14.97 -29.09 14.83
CA LYS A 77 -15.90 -30.02 14.15
C LYS A 77 -15.55 -31.50 14.40
N LYS A 78 -14.31 -31.83 14.76
CA LYS A 78 -13.90 -33.20 15.10
C LYS A 78 -14.24 -33.57 16.55
N SER A 79 -14.38 -32.58 17.43
CA SER A 79 -14.76 -32.76 18.84
C SER A 79 -16.27 -32.77 19.08
N GLU A 80 -17.08 -32.41 18.08
CA GLU A 80 -18.55 -32.55 18.03
C GLU A 80 -18.94 -33.89 17.43
#